data_AF-A4G046-F1
#
_entry.id   AF-A4G046-F1
#
_cell.length_a   1.000
_cell.length_b   1.000
_cell.length_c   1.000
_cell.angle_alpha   90.00
_cell.angle_beta   90.00
_cell.angle_gamma   90.00
#
_symmetry.space_group_name_H-M   'P 1'
#
loop_
_entity.id
_entity.type
_entity.pdbx_description
1 polymer ?
#
loop_
_entity_poly.entity_id
_entity_poly.type
_entity_poly.pdbx_seq_one_letter_code
_entity_poly.pdbx_strand_id
1 'polypeptide(L)'
;MMEIFCGNCGIKLDDKGRSCPNCGSSKQELMITLKDTINITVHSKIGNKFKKEGIKKPVFECMQGDDPYKKSGTWNHRKMTIDRENNKYTEIITDKDTNELIHFCEEPLSEHFGHSSAKYKPKNNIKKLD
;
A
#
# COMPACT_ATOMS: atom_id res chain seq x y z
N MET A 1 -19.18 12.97 21.61
CA MET A 1 -19.52 13.86 22.75
C MET A 1 -21.02 14.14 22.65
N MET A 2 -21.72 14.12 23.78
CA MET A 2 -23.17 14.30 23.82
C MET A 2 -23.47 15.56 24.64
N GLU A 3 -24.22 16.48 24.03
CA GLU A 3 -24.64 17.71 24.67
C GLU A 3 -26.16 17.83 24.57
N ILE A 4 -26.79 18.35 25.61
CA ILE A 4 -28.23 18.53 25.68
C ILE A 4 -28.50 20.03 25.65
N PHE A 5 -29.47 20.46 24.86
CA PHE A 5 -29.89 21.85 24.76
C PHE A 5 -31.39 21.97 25.00
N CYS A 6 -31.86 23.13 25.47
CA CYS A 6 -33.29 23.42 25.50
C CYS A 6 -33.81 23.68 24.09
N GLY A 7 -34.79 22.89 23.63
CA GLY A 7 -35.40 23.04 22.31
C GLY A 7 -36.30 24.27 22.12
N ASN A 8 -36.34 25.20 23.09
CA ASN A 8 -37.09 26.44 22.99
C ASN A 8 -36.20 27.69 23.07
N CYS A 9 -35.20 27.70 23.95
CA CYS A 9 -34.30 28.86 24.13
C CYS A 9 -32.82 28.57 23.81
N GLY A 10 -32.45 27.33 23.46
CA GLY A 10 -31.10 26.97 23.00
C GLY A 10 -30.02 26.90 24.08
N ILE A 11 -30.33 27.12 25.36
CA ILE A 11 -29.33 27.02 26.44
C ILE A 11 -28.85 25.59 26.63
N LYS A 12 -27.54 25.41 26.85
CA LYS A 12 -26.93 24.10 27.18
C LYS A 12 -27.39 23.64 28.56
N LEU A 13 -27.76 22.37 28.66
CA LEU A 13 -28.23 21.70 29.87
C LEU A 13 -27.16 20.72 30.38
N ASP A 14 -27.05 20.64 31.70
CA ASP A 14 -25.99 20.02 32.51
C ASP A 14 -26.38 18.64 33.09
N ASP A 15 -27.51 18.10 32.61
CA ASP A 15 -28.03 16.72 32.76
C ASP A 15 -29.18 16.52 33.79
N LYS A 16 -30.24 15.85 33.30
CA LYS A 16 -31.43 15.23 33.96
C LYS A 16 -32.32 16.02 34.95
N GLY A 17 -32.45 17.33 34.80
CA GLY A 17 -33.45 18.15 35.53
C GLY A 17 -34.68 18.49 34.68
N ARG A 18 -35.89 18.23 35.23
CA ARG A 18 -37.20 18.49 34.61
C ARG A 18 -37.37 19.99 34.34
N SER A 19 -37.41 20.37 33.06
CA SER A 19 -37.60 21.74 32.56
C SER A 19 -36.38 22.67 32.58
N CYS A 20 -36.23 23.42 31.49
CA CYS A 20 -35.19 24.42 31.29
C CYS A 20 -35.25 25.54 32.35
N PRO A 21 -34.13 25.89 33.01
CA PRO A 21 -34.13 26.95 34.03
C PRO A 21 -34.38 28.35 33.47
N ASN A 22 -34.14 28.56 32.17
CA ASN A 22 -34.31 29.86 31.54
C ASN A 22 -35.77 30.10 31.08
N CYS A 23 -36.44 29.09 30.51
CA CYS A 23 -37.75 29.28 29.90
C CYS A 23 -38.83 28.29 30.37
N GLY A 24 -38.51 27.42 31.34
CA GLY A 24 -39.44 26.43 31.91
C GLY A 24 -39.87 25.30 30.97
N SER A 25 -39.34 25.25 29.75
CA SER A 25 -39.74 24.25 28.74
C SER A 25 -39.15 22.88 29.05
N SER A 26 -39.94 21.82 28.86
CA SER A 26 -39.49 20.43 28.91
C SER A 26 -38.90 19.92 27.59
N LYS A 27 -38.94 20.73 26.52
CA LYS A 27 -38.37 20.36 25.21
C LYS A 27 -36.85 20.35 25.29
N GLN A 28 -36.26 19.23 24.86
CA GLN A 28 -34.82 19.03 24.84
C GLN A 28 -34.39 18.58 23.44
N GLU A 29 -33.26 19.11 22.98
CA GLU A 29 -32.59 18.69 21.77
C GLU A 29 -31.26 18.05 22.14
N LEU A 30 -31.00 16.89 21.56
CA LEU A 30 -29.80 16.12 21.80
C LEU A 30 -28.83 16.34 20.63
N MET A 31 -27.68 16.94 20.93
CA MET A 31 -26.60 17.07 19.96
C MET A 31 -25.59 15.95 20.18
N ILE A 32 -25.50 15.05 19.22
CA ILE A 32 -24.54 13.95 19.23
C ILE A 32 -23.43 14.27 18.23
N THR A 33 -22.23 14.51 18.72
CA THR A 33 -21.04 14.59 17.87
C THR A 33 -20.37 13.22 17.79
N LEU A 34 -20.45 12.60 16.63
CA LEU A 34 -19.66 11.42 16.26
C LEU A 34 -18.32 11.91 15.68
N LYS A 35 -17.21 11.41 16.20
CA LYS A 35 -15.88 11.62 15.65
C LYS A 35 -15.32 10.27 15.28
N ASP A 36 -14.87 10.15 14.04
CA ASP A 36 -14.14 8.98 13.56
C ASP A 36 -12.75 9.42 13.11
N THR A 37 -11.75 8.57 13.28
CA THR A 37 -10.37 8.83 12.88
C THR A 37 -9.93 7.74 11.93
N ILE A 38 -9.63 8.13 10.69
CA ILE A 38 -9.14 7.23 9.66
C ILE A 38 -7.66 7.48 9.46
N ASN A 39 -6.83 6.45 9.65
CA ASN A 39 -5.42 6.49 9.32
C ASN A 39 -5.23 6.06 7.86
N ILE A 40 -4.72 6.97 7.02
CA ILE A 40 -4.43 6.70 5.61
C ILE A 40 -2.92 6.65 5.44
N THR A 41 -2.41 5.50 4.99
CA THR A 41 -0.99 5.36 4.59
C THR A 41 -0.90 5.30 3.09
N VAL A 42 -0.07 6.15 2.49
CA VAL A 42 0.16 6.19 1.05
C VAL A 42 1.41 5.39 0.72
N HIS A 43 1.27 4.46 -0.22
CA HIS A 43 2.35 3.67 -0.76
C HIS A 43 2.56 4.03 -2.23
N SER A 44 3.81 4.23 -2.63
CA SER A 44 4.14 4.61 -4.00
C SER A 44 5.28 3.76 -4.55
N LYS A 45 5.21 3.52 -5.86
CA LYS A 45 6.23 2.79 -6.61
C LYS A 45 6.38 3.42 -7.98
N ILE A 46 7.63 3.59 -8.40
CA ILE A 46 7.98 4.06 -9.73
C ILE A 46 8.68 2.95 -10.51
N GLY A 47 8.41 2.89 -11.81
CA GLY A 47 9.01 1.94 -12.73
C GLY A 47 9.48 2.63 -14.01
N ASN A 48 10.73 2.39 -14.38
CA ASN A 48 11.34 2.88 -15.61
C ASN A 48 11.65 1.71 -16.53
N LYS A 49 11.37 1.87 -17.82
CA LYS A 49 11.67 0.88 -18.85
C LYS A 49 12.35 1.57 -20.02
N PHE A 50 13.53 1.09 -20.37
CA PHE A 50 14.26 1.56 -21.54
C PHE A 50 14.17 0.51 -22.65
N LYS A 51 13.78 0.93 -23.85
CA LYS A 51 13.55 0.07 -25.00
C LYS A 51 14.31 0.62 -26.19
N LYS A 52 15.01 -0.26 -26.90
CA LYS A 52 15.66 0.06 -28.19
C LYS A 52 14.72 -0.28 -29.35
N GLU A 53 14.87 0.44 -30.45
CA GLU A 53 14.13 0.16 -31.68
C GLU A 53 14.37 -1.27 -32.17
N GLY A 54 13.35 -1.90 -32.73
CA GLY A 54 13.41 -3.30 -33.20
C GLY A 54 13.41 -4.37 -32.11
N ILE A 55 13.70 -4.04 -30.83
CA ILE A 55 13.69 -5.02 -29.74
C ILE A 55 12.32 -5.07 -29.07
N LYS A 56 11.71 -6.26 -29.00
CA LYS A 56 10.37 -6.44 -28.43
C LYS A 56 10.30 -6.14 -26.93
N LYS A 57 11.28 -6.62 -26.15
CA LYS A 57 11.34 -6.43 -24.69
C LYS A 57 12.21 -5.21 -24.33
N PRO A 58 11.95 -4.53 -23.21
CA PRO A 58 12.85 -3.50 -22.70
C PRO A 58 14.25 -4.08 -22.51
N VAL A 59 15.28 -3.33 -22.86
CA VAL A 59 16.67 -3.76 -22.62
C VAL A 59 17.06 -3.53 -21.16
N PHE A 60 16.43 -2.55 -20.51
CA PHE A 60 16.63 -2.25 -19.09
C PHE A 60 15.29 -1.93 -18.43
N GLU A 61 15.07 -2.46 -17.23
CA GLU A 61 13.94 -2.11 -16.38
C GLU A 61 14.42 -1.85 -14.95
N CYS A 62 13.94 -0.79 -14.33
CA CYS A 62 14.15 -0.50 -12.92
C CYS A 62 12.81 -0.25 -12.26
N MET A 63 12.56 -0.85 -11.10
CA MET A 63 11.38 -0.61 -10.28
C MET A 63 11.82 -0.30 -8.86
N GLN A 64 11.29 0.77 -8.27
CA GLN A 64 11.64 1.19 -6.92
C GLN A 64 10.44 1.74 -6.16
N GLY A 65 10.32 1.41 -4.88
CA GLY A 65 9.35 1.98 -3.95
C GLY A 65 8.72 0.93 -3.06
N ASP A 66 7.56 1.28 -2.49
CA ASP A 66 6.84 0.45 -1.53
C ASP A 66 6.31 -0.82 -2.21
N ASP A 67 6.64 -1.98 -1.63
CA ASP A 67 6.20 -3.30 -2.08
C ASP A 67 5.79 -4.15 -0.87
N PRO A 68 4.61 -4.78 -0.88
CA PRO A 68 4.22 -5.68 0.19
C PRO A 68 5.02 -6.98 0.08
N TYR A 69 5.89 -7.23 1.05
CA TYR A 69 6.72 -8.42 1.04
C TYR A 69 5.90 -9.65 1.43
N LYS A 70 5.64 -10.54 0.47
CA LYS A 70 4.71 -11.68 0.64
C LYS A 70 4.98 -12.57 1.85
N LYS A 71 6.24 -12.70 2.28
CA LYS A 71 6.60 -13.57 3.42
C LYS A 71 6.23 -12.95 4.76
N SER A 72 6.42 -11.64 4.94
CA SER A 72 6.14 -10.94 6.20
C SER A 72 4.77 -10.25 6.22
N GLY A 73 4.18 -9.99 5.05
CA GLY A 73 2.98 -9.16 4.93
C GLY A 73 3.21 -7.68 5.19
N THR A 74 4.46 -7.26 5.39
CA THR A 74 4.83 -5.88 5.70
C THR A 74 5.17 -5.10 4.43
N TRP A 75 4.89 -3.80 4.44
CA TRP A 75 5.32 -2.90 3.38
C TRP A 75 6.79 -2.55 3.57
N ASN A 76 7.60 -2.95 2.60
CA ASN A 76 9.04 -2.69 2.59
C ASN A 76 9.40 -1.82 1.40
N HIS A 77 10.58 -1.21 1.44
CA HIS A 77 11.13 -0.54 0.27
C HIS A 77 11.86 -1.56 -0.60
N ARG A 78 11.46 -1.68 -1.87
CA ARG A 78 12.05 -2.60 -2.83
C ARG A 78 12.67 -1.83 -3.98
N LYS A 79 13.88 -2.24 -4.38
CA LYS A 79 14.55 -1.80 -5.61
C LYS A 79 14.92 -3.03 -6.44
N MET A 80 14.40 -3.10 -7.66
CA MET A 80 14.68 -4.17 -8.61
C MET A 80 15.25 -3.58 -9.89
N THR A 81 16.29 -4.21 -10.45
CA THR A 81 16.88 -3.87 -11.74
C THR A 81 17.00 -5.13 -12.59
N ILE A 82 16.53 -5.03 -13.83
CA ILE A 82 16.63 -6.06 -14.85
C ILE A 82 17.42 -5.44 -16.01
N ASP A 83 18.67 -5.85 -16.15
CA ASP A 83 19.54 -5.45 -17.25
C ASP A 83 19.71 -6.63 -18.21
N ARG A 84 19.03 -6.56 -19.35
CA ARG A 84 19.07 -7.62 -20.37
C ARG A 84 20.30 -7.53 -21.26
N GLU A 85 20.94 -6.36 -21.32
CA GLU A 85 22.15 -6.19 -22.13
C GLU A 85 23.34 -6.84 -21.44
N ASN A 86 23.41 -6.69 -20.12
CA ASN A 86 24.47 -7.26 -19.28
C ASN A 86 24.09 -8.58 -18.61
N ASN A 87 22.95 -9.18 -18.99
CA ASN A 87 22.42 -10.41 -18.41
C ASN A 87 22.40 -10.39 -16.87
N LYS A 88 21.93 -9.30 -16.25
CA LYS A 88 22.01 -9.08 -14.81
C LYS A 88 20.63 -8.83 -14.20
N TYR A 89 20.36 -9.50 -13.09
CA TYR A 89 19.25 -9.25 -12.20
C TYR A 89 19.77 -8.76 -10.85
N THR A 90 19.14 -7.74 -10.29
CA THR A 90 19.42 -7.29 -8.92
C THR A 90 18.13 -6.94 -8.22
N GLU A 91 17.97 -7.43 -7.00
CA GLU A 91 16.85 -7.10 -6.12
C GLU A 91 17.39 -6.78 -4.71
N ILE A 92 16.91 -5.67 -4.17
CA ILE A 92 17.21 -5.20 -2.82
C ILE A 92 15.87 -4.90 -2.15
N ILE A 93 15.65 -5.47 -0.97
CA ILE A 93 14.49 -5.19 -0.12
C ILE A 93 15.02 -4.73 1.23
N THR A 94 14.62 -3.53 1.64
CA THR A 94 14.95 -2.96 2.94
C THR A 94 13.69 -2.68 3.73
N ASP A 95 13.78 -2.80 5.04
CA ASP A 95 12.73 -2.33 5.95
C ASP A 95 12.52 -0.83 5.75
N LYS A 96 11.27 -0.38 5.71
CA LYS A 96 10.94 1.01 5.36
C LYS A 96 11.30 1.99 6.46
N ASP A 97 11.23 1.56 7.72
CA ASP A 97 11.40 2.45 8.87
C ASP A 97 12.88 2.48 9.33
N THR A 98 13.54 1.32 9.31
CA THR A 98 14.91 1.14 9.80
C THR A 98 15.97 1.17 8.70
N ASN A 99 15.57 1.02 7.43
CA ASN A 99 16.48 0.78 6.28
C ASN A 99 17.33 -0.49 6.41
N GLU A 100 16.99 -1.40 7.32
CA GLU A 100 17.70 -2.68 7.46
C GLU A 100 17.52 -3.56 6.22
N LEU A 101 18.58 -4.24 5.81
CA LEU A 101 18.56 -5.11 4.65
C LEU A 101 17.80 -6.41 4.97
N ILE A 102 16.66 -6.61 4.34
CA ILE A 102 15.82 -7.81 4.48
C ILE A 102 16.21 -8.87 3.45
N HIS A 103 16.44 -8.44 2.21
CA HIS A 103 16.78 -9.34 1.11
C HIS A 103 17.70 -8.66 0.11
N PHE A 104 18.70 -9.41 -0.35
CA PHE A 104 19.56 -9.04 -1.45
C PHE A 104 19.70 -10.25 -2.38
N CYS A 105 19.54 -10.00 -3.67
CA CYS A 105 19.81 -10.97 -4.73
C CYS A 105 20.52 -10.25 -5.87
N GLU A 106 21.63 -10.82 -6.33
CA GLU A 106 22.33 -10.41 -7.53
C GLU A 106 22.79 -11.66 -8.27
N GLU A 107 22.26 -11.87 -9.47
CA GLU A 107 22.51 -13.07 -10.25
C GLU A 107 22.35 -12.81 -11.75
N PRO A 108 22.86 -13.71 -12.62
CA PRO A 108 22.61 -13.62 -14.04
C PRO A 108 21.10 -13.69 -14.33
N LEU A 109 20.60 -12.80 -15.20
CA LEU A 109 19.19 -12.80 -15.57
C LEU A 109 18.76 -14.11 -16.24
N SER A 110 19.69 -14.75 -16.97
CA SER A 110 19.52 -16.07 -17.58
C SER A 110 19.39 -17.20 -16.56
N GLU A 111 19.68 -16.97 -15.29
CA GLU A 111 19.58 -17.96 -14.21
C GLU A 111 18.43 -17.63 -13.24
N HIS A 112 17.92 -16.40 -13.27
CA HIS A 112 16.78 -15.93 -12.49
C HIS A 112 15.45 -16.57 -12.94
N PHE A 113 15.25 -17.85 -12.60
CA PHE A 113 14.05 -18.65 -12.86
C PHE A 113 13.53 -19.33 -11.59
N GLY A 114 12.27 -19.77 -11.61
CA GLY A 114 11.61 -20.36 -10.44
C GLY A 114 11.08 -19.33 -9.43
N HIS A 115 11.26 -18.03 -9.70
CA HIS A 115 10.83 -16.94 -8.83
C HIS A 115 9.56 -16.27 -9.37
N SER A 116 8.51 -16.17 -8.55
CA SER A 116 7.30 -15.39 -8.86
C SER A 116 6.76 -15.56 -10.30
N SER A 117 6.93 -14.54 -11.16
CA SER A 117 6.51 -14.52 -12.57
C SER A 117 7.51 -15.19 -13.53
N ALA A 118 8.75 -15.40 -13.10
CA ALA A 118 9.80 -16.14 -13.81
C ALA A 118 9.61 -17.65 -13.64
N LYS A 119 8.40 -18.15 -13.94
CA LYS A 119 8.08 -19.58 -13.82
C LYS A 119 8.84 -20.40 -14.86
N TYR A 120 9.20 -21.63 -14.49
CA TYR A 120 9.71 -22.61 -15.45
C TYR A 120 8.72 -22.82 -16.59
N LYS A 121 9.21 -22.91 -17.83
CA LYS A 121 8.37 -23.34 -18.95
C LYS A 121 8.04 -24.83 -18.79
N PRO A 122 6.78 -25.25 -18.97
CA PRO A 122 6.43 -26.66 -18.96
C PRO A 122 7.14 -27.39 -20.11
N LYS A 123 7.68 -28.60 -19.85
CA LYS A 123 8.47 -29.40 -20.82
C LYS A 123 7.70 -29.88 -22.07
N ASN A 124 6.38 -29.65 -22.15
CA ASN A 124 5.56 -30.09 -23.27
C ASN A 124 5.53 -29.06 -24.39
N ASN A 125 6.60 -28.98 -25.19
CA ASN A 125 6.58 -28.45 -26.57
C ASN A 125 7.87 -28.82 -27.34
N ILE A 126 8.35 -30.05 -27.18
CA ILE A 126 9.18 -30.67 -28.23
C ILE A 126 8.19 -31.20 -29.26
N LYS A 127 7.82 -30.37 -30.24
CA LYS A 127 7.25 -30.92 -31.49
C LYS A 127 8.37 -31.79 -32.08
N LYS A 128 8.14 -33.11 -32.13
CA LYS A 128 8.95 -34.01 -32.96
C LYS A 128 8.90 -33.46 -34.38
N LEU A 129 10.07 -33.14 -34.93
CA LEU A 129 10.26 -33.03 -36.36
C LEU A 129 10.33 -34.48 -36.85
N ASP A 130 9.23 -34.94 -37.44
CA ASP A 130 9.26 -36.00 -38.46
C ASP A 130 9.48 -35.32 -39.83
#